data_AF-A0A7V4QEL5-F1
#
_entry.id   AF-A0A7V4QEL5-F1
#
_cell.length_a   1.000
_cell.length_b   1.000
_cell.length_c   1.000
_cell.angle_alpha   90.00
_cell.angle_beta   90.00
_cell.angle_gamma   90.00
#
_symmetry.space_group_name_H-M   'P 1'
#
loop_
_entity.id
_entity.type
_entity.pdbx_description
1 polymer ?
#
loop_
_entity_poly.entity_id
_entity_poly.type
_entity_poly.pdbx_seq_one_letter_code
_entity_poly.pdbx_strand_id
1 'polypeptide(L)'
;MSKDILINVEPKEIRVAVVFDNKLTDFFVERKDTQQIVGNIYKGKVTAIVPGVGAAFVDIGLEKNGFLYIDDIVGPPLELEEEFWTEEGGINFHKKIPIEEKLKINEEIIVQVIKEPFGKKGPRLTTHITLPGKHLVLMPNDPRIGISRRITDKRERERIKQILKNLNIPYGMGVIARTAGKSADEKDFEKDLNYLLKNWNRITRLSQRLSSPSLLHEESELVIRILRDLFTDDIDNVFIDSKEEYKKALRFINYFSPHLRKKLWLYQEEIPLFVKMGIEEEIEKLYKRVVELKSGGYIVIEQTESLVSIDVNSGRFVGKKKKTLEETAFMVNREAAEEIARQIRLRNLGGIIIIDFIDMVEREHQKEVFHIFKEALKEDKAKIKLYPFSQFGLIEMTRERKRKSIESIFYEKCPYCRGLGHVKSLSTLANEALREIKKFLTENKKKKIILSVHPDLERKLSLEYMRFIRGIGKRYHTIIEIKPDSKLHIEEINIS
;
A
#
# COMPACT_ATOMS: atom_id res chain seq x y z
N MET A 1 -16.23 -11.81 21.87
CA MET A 1 -15.15 -11.26 21.02
C MET A 1 -15.61 -9.89 20.59
N SER A 2 -14.83 -8.84 20.86
CA SER A 2 -15.19 -7.45 20.54
C SER A 2 -14.42 -6.99 19.31
N LYS A 3 -15.10 -6.36 18.35
CA LYS A 3 -14.46 -5.78 17.17
C LYS A 3 -14.79 -4.29 17.09
N ASP A 4 -13.80 -3.46 17.33
CA ASP A 4 -13.97 -2.02 17.46
C ASP A 4 -13.15 -1.25 16.41
N ILE A 5 -13.65 -0.09 16.01
CA ILE A 5 -12.95 0.86 15.14
C ILE A 5 -12.64 2.10 15.96
N LEU A 6 -11.36 2.48 16.00
CA LEU A 6 -10.86 3.64 16.73
C LEU A 6 -10.36 4.67 15.72
N ILE A 7 -10.90 5.89 15.78
CA ILE A 7 -10.56 6.99 14.87
C ILE A 7 -9.95 8.11 15.71
N ASN A 8 -8.66 8.35 15.47
CA ASN A 8 -7.90 9.44 16.05
C ASN A 8 -7.64 10.53 15.01
N VAL A 9 -8.01 11.76 15.33
CA VAL A 9 -7.98 12.91 14.41
C VAL A 9 -7.10 14.01 14.97
N GLU A 10 -6.00 14.26 14.27
CA GLU A 10 -5.10 15.40 14.48
C GLU A 10 -5.28 16.43 13.34
N PRO A 11 -4.84 17.69 13.51
CA PRO A 11 -5.08 18.76 12.53
C PRO A 11 -4.67 18.43 11.09
N LYS A 12 -3.58 17.67 10.92
CA LYS A 12 -3.00 17.28 9.63
C LYS A 12 -2.98 15.77 9.36
N GLU A 13 -3.49 14.95 10.28
CA GLU A 13 -3.40 13.50 10.18
C GLU A 13 -4.66 12.85 10.76
N ILE A 14 -5.22 11.88 10.05
CA ILE A 14 -6.29 11.01 10.54
C ILE A 14 -5.74 9.61 10.59
N ARG A 15 -5.84 8.96 11.76
CA ARG A 15 -5.43 7.59 12.00
C ARG A 15 -6.64 6.74 12.36
N VAL A 16 -6.76 5.56 11.76
CA VAL A 16 -7.81 4.60 12.07
C VAL A 16 -7.20 3.25 12.39
N ALA A 17 -7.55 2.73 13.57
CA ALA A 17 -7.22 1.38 14.00
C ALA A 17 -8.48 0.51 14.02
N VAL A 18 -8.39 -0.70 13.47
CA VAL A 18 -9.38 -1.75 13.66
C VAL A 18 -8.81 -2.73 14.67
N VAL A 19 -9.58 -3.00 15.72
CA VAL A 19 -9.14 -3.81 16.85
C VAL A 19 -10.08 -4.99 16.97
N PHE A 20 -9.52 -6.18 17.15
CA PHE A 20 -10.26 -7.40 17.45
C PHE A 20 -9.67 -8.02 18.72
N ASP A 21 -10.48 -8.16 19.77
CA ASP A 21 -10.06 -8.67 21.08
C ASP A 21 -8.77 -8.01 21.60
N ASN A 22 -8.74 -6.67 21.61
CA ASN A 22 -7.60 -5.82 21.99
C ASN A 22 -6.33 -5.99 21.14
N LYS A 23 -6.40 -6.69 20.00
CA LYS A 23 -5.30 -6.82 19.05
C LYS A 23 -5.56 -5.93 17.83
N LEU A 24 -4.59 -5.10 17.47
CA LEU A 24 -4.64 -4.30 16.24
C LEU A 24 -4.62 -5.23 15.01
N THR A 25 -5.67 -5.18 14.18
CA THR A 25 -5.80 -6.02 12.97
C THR A 25 -5.54 -5.25 11.68
N ASP A 26 -5.98 -3.99 11.63
CA ASP A 26 -5.80 -3.10 10.49
C ASP A 26 -5.48 -1.70 10.96
N PHE A 27 -4.59 -1.02 10.24
CA PHE A 27 -4.21 0.36 10.53
C PHE A 27 -4.22 1.18 9.24
N PHE A 28 -4.86 2.34 9.28
CA PHE A 28 -4.95 3.27 8.18
C PHE A 28 -4.52 4.65 8.64
N VAL A 29 -3.77 5.35 7.80
CA VAL A 29 -3.35 6.73 8.03
C VAL A 29 -3.59 7.55 6.77
N GLU A 30 -4.06 8.78 6.94
CA GLU A 30 -4.19 9.77 5.87
C GLU A 30 -3.72 11.12 6.39
N ARG A 31 -2.74 11.73 5.72
CA ARG A 31 -2.26 13.08 6.03
C ARG A 31 -2.79 14.07 5.02
N LYS A 32 -3.23 15.25 5.48
CA LYS A 32 -3.79 16.31 4.62
C LYS A 32 -2.76 16.83 3.61
N ASP A 33 -1.48 16.83 3.96
CA ASP A 33 -0.39 17.31 3.11
C ASP A 33 -0.01 16.29 2.01
N THR A 34 -0.44 15.03 2.14
CA THR A 34 -0.26 13.99 1.10
C THR A 34 -1.60 13.71 0.43
N GLN A 35 -1.78 14.21 -0.78
CA GLN A 35 -3.03 14.02 -1.52
C GLN A 35 -3.19 12.55 -1.94
N GLN A 36 -4.08 11.81 -1.27
CA GLN A 36 -4.45 10.46 -1.68
C GLN A 36 -5.41 10.55 -2.87
N ILE A 37 -4.89 10.33 -4.07
CA ILE A 37 -5.66 10.54 -5.31
C ILE A 37 -6.38 9.28 -5.81
N VAL A 38 -6.18 8.11 -5.19
CA VAL A 38 -6.84 6.86 -5.61
C VAL A 38 -8.36 6.99 -5.43
N GLY A 39 -9.10 6.71 -6.50
CA GLY A 39 -10.55 6.86 -6.55
C GLY A 39 -11.00 8.18 -7.16
N ASN A 40 -10.14 9.20 -7.18
CA ASN A 40 -10.45 10.49 -7.80
C ASN A 40 -10.69 10.33 -9.30
N ILE A 41 -11.62 11.13 -9.82
CA ILE A 41 -11.99 11.16 -11.23
C ILE A 41 -11.63 12.52 -11.80
N TYR A 42 -10.90 12.50 -12.91
CA TYR A 42 -10.41 13.68 -13.60
C TYR A 42 -10.94 13.73 -15.03
N LYS A 43 -11.08 14.93 -15.56
CA LYS A 43 -11.08 15.17 -17.00
C LYS A 43 -9.64 15.42 -17.41
N GLY A 44 -9.05 14.45 -18.08
CA GLY A 44 -7.66 14.50 -18.54
C GLY A 44 -7.56 14.75 -20.04
N LYS A 45 -6.34 15.06 -20.49
CA LYS A 45 -6.01 15.25 -21.91
C LYS A 45 -4.94 14.26 -22.34
N VAL A 46 -5.18 13.51 -23.41
CA VAL A 46 -4.19 12.57 -23.95
C VAL A 46 -3.00 13.35 -24.51
N THR A 47 -1.82 13.19 -23.91
CA THR A 47 -0.60 13.89 -24.32
C THR A 47 0.24 13.09 -25.29
N ALA A 48 0.23 11.76 -25.16
CA ALA A 48 1.01 10.87 -26.01
C ALA A 48 0.41 9.46 -26.03
N ILE A 49 0.63 8.74 -27.13
CA ILE A 49 0.22 7.34 -27.30
C ILE A 49 1.50 6.52 -27.57
N VAL A 50 1.62 5.38 -26.90
CA VAL A 50 2.78 4.49 -26.98
C VAL A 50 2.31 3.11 -27.46
N PRO A 51 2.28 2.87 -28.79
CA PRO A 51 1.82 1.63 -29.41
C PRO A 51 2.50 0.38 -28.84
N GLY A 52 3.83 0.42 -28.73
CA GLY A 52 4.63 -0.74 -28.31
C GLY A 52 4.36 -1.23 -26.89
N VAL A 53 3.71 -0.42 -26.05
CA VAL A 53 3.29 -0.78 -24.69
C VAL A 53 1.77 -0.95 -24.59
N GLY A 54 1.02 -0.58 -25.64
CA GLY A 54 -0.44 -0.56 -25.64
C GLY A 54 -1.00 0.41 -24.60
N ALA A 55 -0.44 1.63 -24.53
CA ALA A 55 -0.81 2.59 -23.50
C ALA A 55 -0.73 4.06 -23.96
N ALA A 56 -1.41 4.93 -23.22
CA ALA A 56 -1.42 6.37 -23.44
C ALA A 56 -1.04 7.13 -22.16
N PHE A 57 -0.38 8.27 -22.34
CA PHE A 57 -0.14 9.24 -21.29
C PHE A 57 -1.26 10.29 -21.29
N VAL A 58 -1.79 10.57 -20.10
CA VAL A 58 -2.91 11.49 -19.91
C VAL A 58 -2.52 12.53 -18.88
N ASP A 59 -2.53 13.80 -19.26
CA ASP A 59 -2.40 14.91 -18.33
C ASP A 59 -3.69 15.07 -17.53
N ILE A 60 -3.56 15.02 -16.21
CA ILE A 60 -4.65 15.19 -15.23
C ILE A 60 -4.38 16.35 -14.27
N GLY A 61 -3.40 17.21 -14.57
CA GLY A 61 -3.04 18.39 -13.77
C GLY A 61 -2.13 18.09 -12.59
N LEU A 62 -1.44 16.94 -12.60
CA LEU A 62 -0.43 16.57 -11.60
C LEU A 62 0.97 16.72 -12.19
N GLU A 63 2.00 16.73 -11.34
CA GLU A 63 3.41 16.82 -11.79
C GLU A 63 3.82 15.75 -12.82
N LYS A 64 3.16 14.60 -12.79
CA LYS A 64 3.40 13.48 -13.72
C LYS A 64 2.11 13.08 -14.39
N ASN A 65 2.18 12.89 -15.71
CA ASN A 65 1.09 12.34 -16.49
C ASN A 65 0.71 10.94 -15.99
N GLY A 66 -0.59 10.68 -15.98
CA GLY A 66 -1.13 9.36 -15.70
C GLY A 66 -0.94 8.40 -16.87
N PHE A 67 -0.92 7.11 -16.55
CA PHE A 67 -0.68 6.04 -17.49
C PHE A 67 -1.95 5.20 -17.66
N LEU A 68 -2.48 5.16 -18.88
CA LEU A 68 -3.73 4.48 -19.25
C LEU A 68 -3.42 3.32 -20.21
N TYR A 69 -3.67 2.08 -19.79
CA TYR A 69 -3.50 0.90 -20.64
C TYR A 69 -4.71 0.70 -21.56
N ILE A 70 -4.50 0.04 -22.70
CA ILE A 70 -5.56 -0.25 -23.67
C ILE A 70 -6.73 -1.05 -23.11
N ASP A 71 -6.45 -2.01 -22.21
CA ASP A 71 -7.46 -2.83 -21.52
C ASP A 71 -8.31 -1.99 -20.54
N ASP A 72 -7.77 -0.85 -20.11
CA ASP A 72 -8.41 0.10 -19.21
C ASP A 72 -9.23 1.19 -19.97
N ILE A 73 -9.35 1.08 -21.30
CA ILE A 73 -10.16 1.96 -22.17
C ILE A 73 -11.50 1.28 -22.50
N VAL A 74 -12.61 1.88 -22.08
CA VAL A 74 -13.96 1.53 -22.51
C VAL A 74 -14.03 1.74 -24.02
N GLY A 75 -14.26 0.66 -24.76
CA GLY A 75 -14.53 0.76 -26.20
C GLY A 75 -15.96 1.24 -26.45
N PRO A 76 -16.28 1.75 -27.65
CA PRO A 76 -17.67 1.82 -28.08
C PRO A 76 -18.29 0.43 -27.89
N PRO A 77 -19.58 0.33 -27.50
CA PRO A 77 -20.27 -0.94 -27.55
C PRO A 77 -20.08 -1.45 -28.98
N LEU A 78 -19.37 -2.57 -29.13
CA LEU A 78 -19.49 -3.36 -30.35
C LEU A 78 -20.99 -3.65 -30.45
N GLU A 79 -21.61 -3.13 -31.50
CA GLU A 79 -23.00 -3.43 -31.81
C GLU A 79 -23.16 -4.96 -31.76
N LEU A 80 -23.93 -5.42 -30.76
CA LEU A 80 -24.50 -6.76 -30.64
C LEU A 80 -23.52 -7.93 -30.81
N GLU A 81 -22.97 -8.40 -29.69
CA GLU A 81 -22.77 -9.84 -29.50
C GLU A 81 -23.64 -10.28 -28.32
N GLU A 82 -24.82 -10.80 -28.68
CA GLU A 82 -25.65 -11.61 -27.80
C GLU A 82 -24.81 -12.76 -27.25
N GLU A 83 -24.57 -12.79 -25.94
CA GLU A 83 -24.43 -14.02 -25.17
C GLU A 83 -24.38 -13.70 -23.67
N PHE A 84 -25.48 -13.95 -22.96
CA PHE A 84 -25.41 -14.23 -21.53
C PHE A 84 -26.17 -15.53 -21.25
N TRP A 85 -25.40 -16.48 -20.68
CA TRP A 85 -25.71 -17.85 -20.26
C TRP A 85 -25.62 -18.93 -21.35
N THR A 86 -24.40 -19.32 -21.70
CA THR A 86 -24.11 -20.69 -22.17
C THR A 86 -23.28 -21.42 -21.12
N GLU A 87 -23.85 -22.52 -20.60
CA GLU A 87 -23.09 -23.61 -20.00
C GLU A 87 -22.33 -24.29 -21.14
N GLU A 88 -21.08 -23.86 -21.39
CA GLU A 88 -19.95 -24.69 -21.86
C GLU A 88 -18.82 -23.78 -22.32
N GLY A 89 -17.60 -24.14 -21.93
CA GLY A 89 -16.42 -23.30 -22.14
C GLY A 89 -16.02 -23.19 -23.61
N GLY A 90 -15.89 -21.96 -24.09
CA GLY A 90 -15.20 -21.60 -25.32
C GLY A 90 -14.47 -20.27 -25.14
N ILE A 91 -13.17 -20.23 -25.44
CA ILE A 91 -12.34 -19.01 -25.40
C ILE A 91 -12.53 -18.30 -26.75
N ASN A 92 -13.27 -17.20 -26.78
CA ASN A 92 -13.30 -16.32 -27.97
C ASN A 92 -12.07 -15.39 -27.98
N PHE A 93 -11.33 -15.42 -29.09
CA PHE A 93 -10.22 -14.51 -29.39
C PHE A 93 -10.77 -13.12 -29.70
N HIS A 94 -10.84 -12.24 -28.71
CA HIS A 94 -11.12 -10.83 -28.94
C HIS A 94 -10.09 -10.24 -29.91
N LYS A 95 -10.55 -9.70 -31.04
CA LYS A 95 -9.73 -8.87 -31.95
C LYS A 95 -9.28 -7.64 -31.16
N LYS A 96 -8.04 -7.62 -30.68
CA LYS A 96 -7.48 -6.48 -29.94
C LYS A 96 -7.35 -5.30 -30.88
N ILE A 97 -8.32 -4.40 -30.85
CA ILE A 97 -8.27 -3.09 -31.51
C ILE A 97 -7.01 -2.37 -30.99
N PRO A 98 -6.10 -1.90 -31.87
CA PRO A 98 -4.92 -1.12 -31.47
C PRO A 98 -5.29 0.17 -30.72
N ILE A 99 -4.40 0.68 -29.87
CA ILE A 99 -4.74 1.83 -29.01
C ILE A 99 -4.90 3.13 -29.81
N GLU A 100 -4.25 3.21 -30.97
CA GLU A 100 -4.28 4.34 -31.91
C GLU A 100 -5.65 4.49 -32.56
N GLU A 101 -6.42 3.40 -32.64
CA GLU A 101 -7.79 3.40 -33.14
C GLU A 101 -8.79 3.80 -32.03
N LYS A 102 -8.39 3.70 -30.76
CA LYS A 102 -9.23 4.01 -29.58
C LYS A 102 -9.07 5.42 -29.04
N LEU A 103 -7.89 6.03 -29.19
CA LEU A 103 -7.58 7.35 -28.63
C LEU A 103 -6.81 8.20 -29.62
N LYS A 104 -7.00 9.52 -29.55
CA LYS A 104 -6.22 10.51 -30.30
C LYS A 104 -5.44 11.42 -29.36
N ILE A 105 -4.29 11.90 -29.82
CA ILE A 105 -3.53 12.94 -29.11
C ILE A 105 -4.40 14.20 -29.03
N ASN A 106 -4.37 14.86 -27.87
CA ASN A 106 -5.21 16.00 -27.46
C ASN A 106 -6.69 15.68 -27.18
N GLU A 107 -7.11 14.42 -27.25
CA GLU A 107 -8.46 14.02 -26.86
C GLU A 107 -8.69 14.24 -25.36
N GLU A 108 -9.85 14.79 -25.00
CA GLU A 108 -10.27 14.94 -23.61
C GLU A 108 -11.02 13.68 -23.15
N ILE A 109 -10.59 13.08 -22.05
CA ILE A 109 -11.15 11.82 -21.55
C ILE A 109 -11.40 11.87 -20.05
N ILE A 110 -12.46 11.19 -19.60
CA ILE A 110 -12.74 11.02 -18.16
C ILE A 110 -11.99 9.78 -17.68
N VAL A 111 -11.16 9.96 -16.67
CA VAL A 111 -10.29 8.92 -16.12
C VAL A 111 -10.38 8.87 -14.60
N GLN A 112 -10.35 7.67 -14.04
CA GLN A 112 -10.25 7.42 -12.61
C GLN A 112 -8.85 6.92 -12.26
N VAL A 113 -8.29 7.41 -11.15
CA VAL A 113 -7.01 6.92 -10.65
C VAL A 113 -7.21 5.62 -9.87
N ILE A 114 -6.57 4.55 -10.33
CA ILE A 114 -6.64 3.21 -9.70
C ILE A 114 -5.39 2.86 -8.90
N LYS A 115 -4.25 3.51 -9.18
CA LYS A 115 -3.01 3.36 -8.41
C LYS A 115 -2.28 4.68 -8.30
N GLU A 116 -1.72 4.94 -7.12
CA GLU A 116 -0.88 6.11 -6.88
C GLU A 116 0.40 6.10 -7.73
N PRO A 117 1.00 7.28 -7.96
CA PRO A 117 2.33 7.37 -8.53
C PRO A 117 3.33 6.61 -7.65
N PHE A 118 4.20 5.83 -8.28
CA PHE A 118 5.22 5.06 -7.57
C PHE A 118 6.60 5.30 -8.18
N GLY A 119 7.53 5.78 -7.36
CA GLY A 119 8.88 6.15 -7.79
C GLY A 119 8.84 7.16 -8.94
N LYS A 120 9.39 6.78 -10.10
CA LYS A 120 9.41 7.62 -11.30
C LYS A 120 8.12 7.56 -12.13
N LYS A 121 7.26 6.55 -11.93
CA LYS A 121 6.04 6.36 -12.73
C LYS A 121 4.88 7.23 -12.21
N GLY A 122 4.14 7.83 -13.14
CA GLY A 122 2.89 8.53 -12.84
C GLY A 122 1.78 7.59 -12.36
N PRO A 123 0.60 8.13 -12.00
CA PRO A 123 -0.52 7.34 -11.51
C PRO A 123 -1.07 6.41 -12.60
N ARG A 124 -1.62 5.25 -12.23
CA ARG A 124 -2.33 4.38 -13.20
C ARG A 124 -3.79 4.81 -13.29
N LEU A 125 -4.28 4.93 -14.51
CA LEU A 125 -5.61 5.40 -14.84
C LEU A 125 -6.48 4.30 -15.44
N THR A 126 -7.79 4.50 -15.37
CA THR A 126 -8.80 3.71 -16.10
C THR A 126 -9.96 4.58 -16.52
N THR A 127 -10.63 4.22 -17.62
CA THR A 127 -11.91 4.82 -18.04
C THR A 127 -13.12 3.99 -17.58
N HIS A 128 -12.87 2.81 -17.01
CA HIS A 128 -13.86 1.99 -16.30
C HIS A 128 -14.15 2.64 -14.95
N ILE A 129 -14.95 3.70 -14.96
CA ILE A 129 -15.27 4.47 -13.76
C ILE A 129 -16.07 3.59 -12.80
N THR A 130 -15.67 3.62 -11.53
CA THR A 130 -16.39 2.95 -10.44
C THR A 130 -16.70 3.93 -9.32
N LEU A 131 -17.94 3.95 -8.86
CA LEU A 131 -18.40 4.79 -7.76
C LEU A 131 -18.84 3.88 -6.60
N PRO A 132 -18.01 3.73 -5.56
CA PRO A 132 -18.33 2.89 -4.42
C PRO A 132 -19.32 3.55 -3.46
N GLY A 133 -20.50 2.94 -3.34
CA GLY A 133 -21.50 3.20 -2.30
C GLY A 133 -21.33 2.29 -1.09
N LYS A 134 -22.31 2.29 -0.18
CA LYS A 134 -22.29 1.43 1.01
C LYS A 134 -22.55 -0.04 0.65
N HIS A 135 -23.59 -0.30 -0.12
CA HIS A 135 -24.08 -1.63 -0.50
C HIS A 135 -23.73 -1.97 -1.96
N LEU A 136 -23.59 -0.97 -2.82
CA LEU A 136 -23.33 -1.12 -4.25
C LEU A 136 -22.02 -0.45 -4.68
N VAL A 137 -21.49 -0.88 -5.81
CA VAL A 137 -20.56 -0.11 -6.62
C VAL A 137 -21.23 0.13 -7.96
N LEU A 138 -21.44 1.40 -8.33
CA LEU A 138 -21.97 1.77 -9.63
C LEU A 138 -20.83 1.77 -10.65
N MET A 139 -21.07 1.19 -11.82
CA MET A 139 -20.18 1.19 -12.98
C MET A 139 -20.91 1.89 -14.14
N PRO A 140 -20.74 3.21 -14.32
CA PRO A 140 -21.54 3.96 -15.29
C PRO A 140 -21.27 3.63 -16.75
N ASN A 141 -20.09 3.07 -17.06
CA ASN A 141 -19.65 2.77 -18.42
C ASN A 141 -19.56 1.26 -18.69
N ASP A 142 -20.17 0.44 -17.83
CA ASP A 142 -20.09 -1.02 -17.90
C ASP A 142 -21.41 -1.62 -17.41
N PRO A 143 -22.21 -2.26 -18.29
CA PRO A 143 -23.54 -2.76 -17.95
C PRO A 143 -23.55 -4.01 -17.07
N ARG A 144 -22.39 -4.55 -16.70
CA ARG A 144 -22.32 -5.81 -15.95
C ARG A 144 -22.93 -5.69 -14.56
N ILE A 145 -23.75 -6.67 -14.19
CA ILE A 145 -24.28 -6.83 -12.84
C ILE A 145 -23.51 -7.94 -12.12
N GLY A 146 -22.99 -7.66 -10.93
CA GLY A 146 -22.14 -8.59 -10.19
C GLY A 146 -22.46 -8.66 -8.70
N ILE A 147 -22.03 -9.75 -8.06
CA ILE A 147 -22.10 -9.94 -6.61
C ILE A 147 -20.69 -10.25 -6.10
N SER A 148 -20.26 -9.54 -5.05
CA SER A 148 -18.96 -9.73 -4.39
C SER A 148 -18.63 -11.21 -4.19
N ARG A 149 -17.40 -11.60 -4.54
CA ARG A 149 -16.91 -12.97 -4.37
C ARG A 149 -16.83 -13.41 -2.90
N ARG A 150 -16.84 -12.45 -1.97
CA ARG A 150 -16.82 -12.72 -0.52
C ARG A 150 -18.17 -13.15 0.05
N ILE A 151 -19.26 -12.95 -0.68
CA ILE A 151 -20.57 -13.45 -0.27
C ILE A 151 -20.67 -14.91 -0.70
N THR A 152 -20.25 -15.84 0.15
CA THR A 152 -20.21 -17.27 -0.20
C THR A 152 -21.54 -17.99 0.02
N ASP A 153 -22.41 -17.43 0.87
CA ASP A 153 -23.71 -18.01 1.17
C ASP A 153 -24.62 -18.01 -0.06
N LYS A 154 -25.08 -19.20 -0.48
CA LYS A 154 -25.88 -19.38 -1.69
C LYS A 154 -27.25 -18.71 -1.60
N ARG A 155 -27.89 -18.73 -0.42
CA ARG A 155 -29.22 -18.13 -0.22
C ARG A 155 -29.14 -16.61 -0.33
N GLU A 156 -28.15 -16.01 0.31
CA GLU A 156 -27.92 -14.57 0.23
C GLU A 156 -27.53 -14.11 -1.18
N ARG A 157 -26.72 -14.91 -1.90
CA ARG A 157 -26.41 -14.59 -3.31
C ARG A 157 -27.67 -14.56 -4.17
N GLU A 158 -28.58 -15.52 -4.01
CA GLU A 158 -29.80 -15.56 -4.81
C GLU A 158 -30.77 -14.43 -4.43
N ARG A 159 -30.91 -14.13 -3.13
CA ARG A 159 -31.69 -12.98 -2.65
C ARG A 159 -31.19 -11.65 -3.24
N ILE A 160 -29.88 -11.40 -3.15
CA ILE A 160 -29.26 -10.20 -3.71
C ILE A 160 -29.43 -10.18 -5.23
N LYS A 161 -29.28 -11.31 -5.92
CA LYS A 161 -29.48 -11.41 -7.37
C LYS A 161 -30.90 -10.99 -7.77
N GLN A 162 -31.92 -11.39 -7.01
CA GLN A 162 -33.31 -10.97 -7.25
C GLN A 162 -33.47 -9.46 -7.03
N ILE A 163 -32.93 -8.92 -5.93
CA ILE A 163 -32.97 -7.48 -5.66
C ILE A 163 -32.31 -6.70 -6.81
N LEU A 164 -31.10 -7.08 -7.23
CA LEU A 164 -30.37 -6.39 -8.30
C LEU A 164 -31.13 -6.40 -9.64
N LYS A 165 -31.93 -7.43 -9.92
CA LYS A 165 -32.77 -7.50 -11.12
C LYS A 165 -33.96 -6.52 -11.07
N ASN A 166 -34.46 -6.23 -9.88
CA ASN A 166 -35.59 -5.32 -9.69
C ASN A 166 -35.16 -3.85 -9.61
N LEU A 167 -33.86 -3.58 -9.41
CA LEU A 167 -33.35 -2.22 -9.36
C LEU A 167 -33.46 -1.54 -10.73
N ASN A 168 -33.94 -0.28 -10.71
CA ASN A 168 -34.01 0.58 -11.90
C ASN A 168 -32.62 1.13 -12.25
N ILE A 169 -31.79 0.29 -12.87
CA ILE A 169 -30.44 0.67 -13.32
C ILE A 169 -30.56 1.27 -14.74
N PRO A 170 -30.07 2.51 -14.98
CA PRO A 170 -30.10 3.11 -16.31
C PRO A 170 -29.34 2.29 -17.37
N TYR A 171 -29.80 2.36 -18.63
CA TYR A 171 -29.18 1.66 -19.74
C TYR A 171 -27.68 1.97 -19.87
N GLY A 172 -26.88 0.95 -20.15
CA GLY A 172 -25.42 1.05 -20.27
C GLY A 172 -24.66 1.07 -18.94
N MET A 173 -25.36 1.17 -17.80
CA MET A 173 -24.76 1.13 -16.47
C MET A 173 -24.93 -0.23 -15.80
N GLY A 174 -23.99 -0.59 -14.95
CA GLY A 174 -23.99 -1.83 -14.20
C GLY A 174 -23.66 -1.59 -12.73
N VAL A 175 -23.84 -2.62 -11.91
CA VAL A 175 -23.64 -2.53 -10.47
C VAL A 175 -23.02 -3.78 -9.89
N ILE A 176 -22.22 -3.63 -8.83
CA ILE A 176 -21.70 -4.75 -8.05
C ILE A 176 -22.20 -4.66 -6.61
N ALA A 177 -22.91 -5.68 -6.13
CA ALA A 177 -23.26 -5.79 -4.71
C ALA A 177 -22.02 -6.07 -3.85
N ARG A 178 -21.82 -5.24 -2.83
CA ARG A 178 -20.72 -5.30 -1.86
C ARG A 178 -21.07 -6.23 -0.71
N THR A 179 -20.04 -6.69 0.01
CA THR A 179 -20.23 -7.54 1.21
C THR A 179 -21.08 -6.88 2.29
N ALA A 180 -21.01 -5.55 2.43
CA ALA A 180 -21.86 -4.80 3.36
C ALA A 180 -23.36 -4.85 3.01
N GLY A 181 -23.72 -5.20 1.76
CA GLY A 181 -25.11 -5.40 1.35
C GLY A 181 -25.71 -6.75 1.75
N LYS A 182 -24.98 -7.62 2.47
CA LYS A 182 -25.45 -8.96 2.85
C LYS A 182 -26.74 -8.94 3.68
N SER A 183 -26.93 -7.93 4.52
CA SER A 183 -28.14 -7.81 5.37
C SER A 183 -29.07 -6.69 4.92
N ALA A 184 -28.73 -5.99 3.84
CA ALA A 184 -29.50 -4.85 3.34
C ALA A 184 -30.76 -5.30 2.60
N ASP A 185 -31.84 -4.54 2.77
CA ASP A 185 -33.10 -4.74 2.04
C ASP A 185 -33.09 -4.01 0.68
N GLU A 186 -34.12 -4.25 -0.14
CA GLU A 186 -34.24 -3.64 -1.47
C GLU A 186 -34.26 -2.11 -1.43
N LYS A 187 -34.87 -1.51 -0.40
CA LYS A 187 -34.93 -0.04 -0.23
C LYS A 187 -33.55 0.54 0.06
N ASP A 188 -32.73 -0.16 0.82
CA ASP A 188 -31.35 0.24 1.11
C ASP A 188 -30.46 0.17 -0.14
N PHE A 189 -30.67 -0.82 -1.01
CA PHE A 189 -30.03 -0.90 -2.32
C PHE A 189 -30.49 0.25 -3.25
N GLU A 190 -31.79 0.55 -3.28
CA GLU A 190 -32.34 1.63 -4.10
C GLU A 190 -31.84 3.02 -3.66
N LYS A 191 -31.79 3.27 -2.35
CA LYS A 191 -31.23 4.51 -1.78
C LYS A 191 -29.77 4.70 -2.16
N ASP A 192 -28.97 3.63 -2.09
CA ASP A 192 -27.55 3.66 -2.44
C ASP A 192 -27.37 3.88 -3.94
N LEU A 193 -28.13 3.19 -4.79
CA LEU A 193 -28.14 3.41 -6.24
C LEU A 193 -28.47 4.86 -6.58
N ASN A 194 -29.54 5.42 -6.00
CA ASN A 194 -29.94 6.81 -6.22
C ASN A 194 -28.87 7.81 -5.79
N TYR A 195 -28.17 7.55 -4.68
CA TYR A 195 -27.03 8.36 -4.26
C TYR A 195 -25.89 8.33 -5.28
N LEU A 196 -25.55 7.14 -5.78
CA LEU A 196 -24.49 6.96 -6.77
C LEU A 196 -24.83 7.60 -8.12
N LEU A 197 -26.08 7.48 -8.58
CA LEU A 197 -26.56 8.12 -9.80
C LEU A 197 -26.51 9.65 -9.70
N LYS A 198 -26.88 10.22 -8.54
CA LYS A 198 -26.74 11.68 -8.30
C LYS A 198 -25.28 12.12 -8.39
N ASN A 199 -24.36 11.35 -7.81
CA ASN A 199 -22.93 11.64 -7.90
C ASN A 199 -22.43 11.55 -9.34
N TRP A 200 -22.82 10.52 -10.08
CA TRP A 200 -22.47 10.40 -11.50
C TRP A 200 -22.99 11.56 -12.34
N ASN A 201 -24.26 11.94 -12.15
CA ASN A 201 -24.85 13.10 -12.82
C ASN A 201 -24.13 14.42 -12.50
N ARG A 202 -23.57 14.56 -11.29
CA ARG A 202 -22.73 15.70 -10.95
C ARG A 202 -21.41 15.68 -11.74
N ILE A 203 -20.77 14.52 -11.82
CA ILE A 203 -19.49 14.32 -12.52
C ILE A 203 -19.65 14.64 -14.01
N THR A 204 -20.69 14.11 -14.66
CA THR A 204 -20.96 14.34 -16.09
C THR A 204 -21.26 15.80 -16.40
N ARG A 205 -22.00 16.51 -15.53
CA ARG A 205 -22.23 17.95 -15.69
C ARG A 205 -20.95 18.77 -15.54
N LEU A 206 -20.07 18.40 -14.61
CA LEU A 206 -18.77 19.06 -14.44
C LEU A 206 -17.85 18.82 -15.64
N SER A 207 -17.82 17.59 -16.18
CA SER A 207 -16.97 17.26 -17.33
C SER A 207 -17.36 18.01 -18.61
N GLN A 208 -18.63 18.39 -18.75
CA GLN A 208 -19.11 19.22 -19.86
C GLN A 208 -18.76 20.70 -19.69
N ARG A 209 -18.61 21.18 -18.46
CA ARG A 209 -18.39 22.60 -18.14
C ARG A 209 -16.91 22.98 -18.02
N LEU A 210 -16.10 22.09 -17.45
CA LEU A 210 -14.69 22.35 -17.18
C LEU A 210 -13.81 21.90 -18.35
N SER A 211 -12.76 22.67 -18.64
CA SER A 211 -11.70 22.25 -19.56
C SER A 211 -10.76 21.25 -18.89
N SER A 212 -10.10 20.40 -19.70
CA SER A 212 -8.99 19.57 -19.22
C SER A 212 -7.71 20.42 -18.99
N PRO A 213 -6.83 20.03 -18.04
CA PRO A 213 -7.05 19.04 -16.99
C PRO A 213 -7.88 19.60 -15.81
N SER A 214 -8.82 18.82 -15.27
CA SER A 214 -9.60 19.22 -14.09
C SER A 214 -10.06 18.05 -13.22
N LEU A 215 -10.15 18.27 -11.91
CA LEU A 215 -10.72 17.31 -10.94
C LEU A 215 -12.26 17.38 -10.99
N LEU A 216 -12.90 16.25 -11.27
CA LEU A 216 -14.37 16.13 -11.34
C LEU A 216 -14.98 15.54 -10.06
N HIS A 217 -14.25 14.63 -9.42
CA HIS A 217 -14.66 13.98 -8.18
C HIS A 217 -13.45 13.64 -7.33
N GLU A 218 -13.53 14.02 -6.07
CA GLU A 218 -12.62 13.57 -5.03
C GLU A 218 -13.25 12.41 -4.26
N GLU A 219 -12.48 11.34 -4.06
CA GLU A 219 -12.90 10.20 -3.26
C GLU A 219 -13.15 10.60 -1.80
N SER A 220 -13.97 9.83 -1.08
CA SER A 220 -14.33 10.14 0.30
C SER A 220 -13.12 10.14 1.25
N GLU A 221 -13.13 11.10 2.18
CA GLU A 221 -12.21 11.20 3.32
C GLU A 221 -12.09 9.86 4.07
N LEU A 222 -10.94 9.62 4.73
CA LEU A 222 -10.65 8.36 5.41
C LEU A 222 -11.79 7.88 6.32
N VAL A 223 -12.35 8.74 7.17
CA VAL A 223 -13.41 8.37 8.11
C VAL A 223 -14.64 7.81 7.37
N ILE A 224 -15.16 8.54 6.39
CA ILE A 224 -16.32 8.11 5.61
C ILE A 224 -16.03 6.83 4.83
N ARG A 225 -14.82 6.70 4.29
CA ARG A 225 -14.38 5.50 3.57
C ARG A 225 -14.32 4.27 4.48
N ILE A 226 -13.85 4.42 5.72
CA ILE A 226 -13.86 3.36 6.74
C ILE A 226 -15.30 2.98 7.09
N LEU A 227 -16.16 3.95 7.36
CA LEU A 227 -17.57 3.68 7.67
C LEU A 227 -18.29 3.00 6.50
N ARG A 228 -17.99 3.37 5.26
CA ARG A 228 -18.52 2.73 4.06
C ARG A 228 -18.03 1.28 3.95
N ASP A 229 -16.72 1.06 4.08
CA ASP A 229 -16.09 -0.19 3.69
C ASP A 229 -15.96 -1.23 4.81
N LEU A 230 -15.94 -0.81 6.08
CA LEU A 230 -15.64 -1.65 7.25
C LEU A 230 -16.75 -1.68 8.31
N PHE A 231 -17.55 -0.63 8.43
CA PHE A 231 -18.54 -0.56 9.51
C PHE A 231 -19.80 -1.37 9.16
N THR A 232 -19.76 -2.66 9.44
CA THR A 232 -20.86 -3.63 9.25
C THR A 232 -21.37 -4.14 10.60
N ASP A 233 -22.38 -5.02 10.60
CA ASP A 233 -23.02 -5.51 11.83
C ASP A 233 -22.05 -6.24 12.80
N ASP A 234 -20.95 -6.77 12.28
CA ASP A 234 -19.87 -7.45 13.03
C ASP A 234 -18.96 -6.50 13.81
N ILE A 235 -19.08 -5.19 13.61
CA ILE A 235 -18.39 -4.18 14.41
C ILE A 235 -19.25 -3.84 15.62
N ASP A 236 -18.68 -3.88 16.81
CA ASP A 236 -19.37 -3.58 18.07
C ASP A 236 -19.44 -2.08 18.32
N ASN A 237 -18.31 -1.36 18.22
CA ASN A 237 -18.27 0.07 18.42
C ASN A 237 -17.34 0.79 17.43
N VAL A 238 -17.67 2.05 17.17
CA VAL A 238 -16.80 3.01 16.47
C VAL A 238 -16.61 4.21 17.39
N PHE A 239 -15.37 4.46 17.81
CA PHE A 239 -15.00 5.60 18.65
C PHE A 239 -14.30 6.65 17.80
N ILE A 240 -14.76 7.90 17.87
CA ILE A 240 -14.19 9.05 17.15
C ILE A 240 -13.86 10.14 18.16
N ASP A 241 -12.62 10.61 18.20
CA ASP A 241 -12.18 11.65 19.15
C ASP A 241 -12.37 13.10 18.66
N SER A 242 -12.79 13.29 17.41
CA SER A 242 -13.14 14.61 16.86
C SER A 242 -14.66 14.81 16.73
N LYS A 243 -15.15 15.92 17.29
CA LYS A 243 -16.55 16.35 17.17
C LYS A 243 -16.96 16.63 15.73
N GLU A 244 -16.06 17.15 14.90
CA GLU A 244 -16.35 17.48 13.51
C GLU A 244 -16.55 16.20 12.69
N GLU A 245 -15.59 15.28 12.79
CA GLU A 245 -15.64 13.99 12.09
C GLU A 245 -16.79 13.13 12.61
N TYR A 246 -17.09 13.15 13.91
CA TYR A 246 -18.25 12.48 14.47
C TYR A 246 -19.56 12.98 13.85
N LYS A 247 -19.73 14.29 13.64
CA LYS A 247 -20.93 14.84 12.99
C LYS A 247 -21.04 14.40 11.52
N LYS A 248 -19.92 14.37 10.78
CA LYS A 248 -19.88 13.87 9.40
C LYS A 248 -20.26 12.39 9.35
N ALA A 249 -19.65 11.57 10.22
CA ALA A 249 -19.93 10.15 10.39
C ALA A 249 -21.40 9.90 10.71
N LEU A 250 -21.97 10.64 11.67
CA LEU A 250 -23.36 10.51 12.07
C LEU A 250 -24.34 10.79 10.92
N ARG A 251 -24.07 11.82 10.10
CA ARG A 251 -24.88 12.09 8.89
C ARG A 251 -24.83 10.93 7.90
N PHE A 252 -23.65 10.38 7.64
CA PHE A 252 -23.48 9.25 6.75
C PHE A 252 -24.24 8.01 7.24
N ILE A 253 -24.09 7.66 8.52
CA ILE A 253 -24.74 6.48 9.11
C ILE A 253 -26.25 6.64 9.19
N ASN A 254 -26.76 7.84 9.53
CA ASN A 254 -28.20 8.09 9.51
C ASN A 254 -28.82 7.94 8.11
N TYR A 255 -28.04 8.15 7.05
CA TYR A 255 -28.54 8.00 5.68
C TYR A 255 -28.49 6.54 5.19
N PHE A 256 -27.36 5.85 5.41
CA PHE A 256 -27.12 4.52 4.83
C PHE A 256 -27.36 3.34 5.76
N SER A 257 -27.16 3.49 7.08
CA SER A 257 -27.24 2.38 8.04
C SER A 257 -27.75 2.84 9.41
N PRO A 258 -29.00 3.33 9.52
CA PRO A 258 -29.50 3.95 10.75
C PRO A 258 -29.46 3.02 11.98
N HIS A 259 -29.58 1.71 11.77
CA HIS A 259 -29.51 0.69 12.82
C HIS A 259 -28.13 0.65 13.52
N LEU A 260 -27.05 1.01 12.83
CA LEU A 260 -25.69 1.06 13.39
C LEU A 260 -25.40 2.32 14.21
N ARG A 261 -26.30 3.31 14.21
CA ARG A 261 -26.09 4.60 14.90
C ARG A 261 -25.73 4.42 16.39
N LYS A 262 -26.34 3.44 17.07
CA LYS A 262 -26.12 3.17 18.50
C LYS A 262 -24.69 2.72 18.83
N LYS A 263 -23.95 2.26 17.82
CA LYS A 263 -22.56 1.78 17.94
C LYS A 263 -21.53 2.89 17.67
N LEU A 264 -21.97 4.12 17.33
CA LEU A 264 -21.09 5.25 17.01
C LEU A 264 -20.96 6.20 18.21
N TRP A 265 -19.75 6.30 18.75
CA TRP A 265 -19.43 7.03 19.98
C TRP A 265 -18.47 8.20 19.72
N LEU A 266 -18.78 9.34 20.33
CA LEU A 266 -17.85 10.46 20.43
C LEU A 266 -16.98 10.24 21.68
N TYR A 267 -15.68 10.11 21.50
CA TYR A 267 -14.72 10.01 22.58
C TYR A 267 -14.35 11.42 23.09
N GLN A 268 -14.43 11.65 24.39
CA GLN A 268 -14.24 12.98 25.00
C GLN A 268 -13.42 12.96 26.30
N GLU A 269 -12.71 11.87 26.58
CA GLU A 269 -11.88 11.80 27.78
C GLU A 269 -10.57 12.55 27.60
N GLU A 270 -9.91 12.87 28.72
CA GLU A 270 -8.64 13.61 28.74
C GLU A 270 -7.48 12.79 28.16
N ILE A 271 -7.44 11.48 28.41
CA ILE A 271 -6.41 10.59 27.88
C ILE A 271 -6.69 10.35 26.40
N PRO A 272 -5.72 10.54 25.47
CA PRO A 272 -5.94 10.29 24.05
C PRO A 272 -6.42 8.86 23.75
N LEU A 273 -7.32 8.72 22.77
CA LEU A 273 -8.01 7.46 22.45
C LEU A 273 -7.04 6.29 22.24
N PHE A 274 -5.99 6.49 21.43
CA PHE A 274 -5.03 5.42 21.12
C PHE A 274 -4.14 5.04 22.31
N VAL A 275 -3.81 6.01 23.17
CA VAL A 275 -3.06 5.77 24.41
C VAL A 275 -3.90 4.95 25.37
N LYS A 276 -5.16 5.36 25.61
CA LYS A 276 -6.09 4.64 26.49
C LYS A 276 -6.31 3.19 26.04
N MET A 277 -6.38 2.96 24.74
CA MET A 277 -6.64 1.64 24.15
C MET A 277 -5.37 0.80 23.91
N GLY A 278 -4.17 1.29 24.29
CA GLY A 278 -2.91 0.58 24.10
C GLY A 278 -2.47 0.41 22.64
N ILE A 279 -3.04 1.21 21.72
CA ILE A 279 -2.79 1.12 20.29
C ILE A 279 -1.49 1.83 19.88
N GLU A 280 -1.11 2.88 20.59
CA GLU A 280 0.11 3.63 20.28
C GLU A 280 1.36 2.71 20.36
N GLU A 281 1.44 1.85 21.37
CA GLU A 281 2.52 0.86 21.51
C GLU A 281 2.53 -0.19 20.38
N GLU A 282 1.35 -0.60 19.90
CA GLU A 282 1.24 -1.52 18.77
C GLU A 282 1.67 -0.87 17.47
N ILE A 283 1.37 0.43 17.28
CA ILE A 283 1.81 1.20 16.11
C ILE A 283 3.35 1.29 16.09
N GLU A 284 4.00 1.57 17.23
CA GLU A 284 5.47 1.60 17.29
C GLU A 284 6.11 0.26 16.90
N LYS A 285 5.46 -0.86 17.23
CA LYS A 285 5.93 -2.20 16.85
C LYS A 285 5.79 -2.48 15.35
N LEU A 286 4.90 -1.80 14.62
CA LEU A 286 4.71 -2.00 13.18
C LEU A 286 5.98 -1.74 12.36
N TYR A 287 6.91 -0.96 12.89
CA TYR A 287 8.13 -0.57 12.18
C TYR A 287 9.34 -1.40 12.54
N LYS A 288 9.23 -2.24 13.58
CA LYS A 288 10.34 -3.10 13.97
C LYS A 288 10.57 -4.13 12.86
N ARG A 289 11.83 -4.30 12.49
CA ARG A 289 12.27 -5.37 11.56
C ARG A 289 11.92 -6.75 12.12
N VAL A 290 12.01 -6.91 13.44
CA VAL A 290 11.73 -8.15 14.16
C VAL A 290 10.38 -8.06 14.87
N VAL A 291 9.54 -9.08 14.71
CA VAL A 291 8.27 -9.23 15.42
C VAL A 291 8.31 -10.53 16.22
N GLU A 292 8.14 -10.42 17.53
CA GLU A 292 8.15 -11.57 18.44
C GLU A 292 6.83 -12.34 18.36
N LEU A 293 6.94 -13.67 18.42
CA LEU A 293 5.82 -14.61 18.53
C LEU A 293 5.59 -14.95 20.01
N LYS A 294 4.36 -15.27 20.39
CA LYS A 294 3.96 -15.67 21.77
C LYS A 294 4.73 -16.90 22.24
N SER A 295 5.08 -17.81 21.33
CA SER A 295 5.94 -18.97 21.65
C SER A 295 7.39 -18.60 21.99
N GLY A 296 7.85 -17.38 21.68
CA GLY A 296 9.25 -16.96 21.86
C GLY A 296 10.12 -17.18 20.63
N GLY A 297 9.53 -17.62 19.51
CA GLY A 297 10.07 -17.40 18.17
C GLY A 297 9.90 -15.96 17.71
N TYR A 298 10.37 -15.63 16.51
CA TYR A 298 10.21 -14.31 15.92
C TYR A 298 10.24 -14.38 14.40
N ILE A 299 9.62 -13.39 13.75
CA ILE A 299 9.70 -13.19 12.31
C ILE A 299 10.51 -11.94 12.00
N VAL A 300 11.29 -11.99 10.92
CA VAL A 300 12.11 -10.87 10.41
C VAL A 300 11.53 -10.43 9.08
N ILE A 301 11.11 -9.17 8.96
CA ILE A 301 10.50 -8.63 7.75
C ILE A 301 11.47 -7.64 7.10
N GLU A 302 11.84 -7.91 5.84
CA GLU A 302 12.74 -7.07 5.06
C GLU A 302 12.10 -6.63 3.75
N GLN A 303 12.01 -5.32 3.54
CA GLN A 303 11.53 -4.76 2.29
C GLN A 303 12.71 -4.35 1.40
N THR A 304 12.81 -4.96 0.22
CA THR A 304 13.77 -4.56 -0.81
C THR A 304 13.09 -3.66 -1.85
N GLU A 305 13.82 -3.26 -2.89
CA GLU A 305 13.26 -2.48 -4.00
C GLU A 305 12.13 -3.24 -4.73
N SER A 306 12.30 -4.56 -4.94
CA SER A 306 11.44 -5.35 -5.82
C SER A 306 10.49 -6.29 -5.07
N LEU A 307 10.89 -6.81 -3.92
CA LEU A 307 10.15 -7.81 -3.14
C LEU A 307 10.28 -7.60 -1.63
N VAL A 308 9.40 -8.28 -0.88
CA VAL A 308 9.49 -8.38 0.58
C VAL A 308 9.93 -9.79 0.94
N SER A 309 10.96 -9.91 1.78
CA SER A 309 11.39 -11.17 2.37
C SER A 309 10.91 -11.26 3.82
N ILE A 310 10.43 -12.42 4.23
CA ILE A 310 10.00 -12.69 5.59
C ILE A 310 10.63 -14.00 6.06
N ASP A 311 11.42 -13.95 7.12
CA ASP A 311 12.14 -15.09 7.67
C ASP A 311 11.58 -15.47 9.05
N VAL A 312 11.43 -16.78 9.33
CA VAL A 312 10.83 -17.31 10.56
C VAL A 312 11.87 -18.01 11.41
N ASN A 313 12.02 -17.59 12.66
CA ASN A 313 12.99 -18.12 13.59
C ASN A 313 12.33 -18.69 14.86
N SER A 314 12.82 -19.84 15.33
CA SER A 314 12.33 -20.49 16.55
C SER A 314 12.79 -19.82 17.85
N GLY A 315 13.85 -18.99 17.81
CA GLY A 315 14.32 -18.18 18.93
C GLY A 315 14.57 -19.00 20.21
N ARG A 316 14.02 -18.53 21.34
CA ARG A 316 14.18 -19.18 22.66
C ARG A 316 13.18 -20.32 22.91
N PHE A 317 12.36 -20.67 21.92
CA PHE A 317 11.35 -21.74 22.04
C PHE A 317 11.98 -23.14 22.11
N VAL A 318 13.25 -23.27 21.75
CA VAL A 318 14.04 -24.51 21.84
C VAL A 318 14.35 -24.82 23.32
N GLY A 319 13.58 -25.72 23.94
CA GLY A 319 13.97 -26.36 25.21
C GLY A 319 12.98 -26.36 26.37
N LYS A 320 11.76 -25.81 26.25
CA LYS A 320 10.81 -25.78 27.38
C LYS A 320 9.87 -27.00 27.48
N LYS A 321 9.77 -27.85 26.45
CA LYS A 321 8.94 -29.07 26.46
C LYS A 321 9.66 -30.19 25.70
N LYS A 322 9.48 -31.45 26.10
CA LYS A 322 9.98 -32.67 25.42
C LYS A 322 9.35 -32.88 24.03
N LYS A 323 9.42 -31.86 23.16
CA LYS A 323 8.92 -31.88 21.79
C LYS A 323 10.08 -32.09 20.84
N THR A 324 9.83 -32.80 19.73
CA THR A 324 10.83 -32.98 18.68
C THR A 324 11.14 -31.65 18.00
N LEU A 325 12.28 -31.58 17.30
CA LEU A 325 12.62 -30.40 16.49
C LEU A 325 11.53 -30.13 15.43
N GLU A 326 10.99 -31.18 14.82
CA GLU A 326 9.90 -31.12 13.84
C GLU A 326 8.62 -30.51 14.44
N GLU A 327 8.15 -31.00 15.59
CA GLU A 327 6.97 -30.45 16.26
C GLU A 327 7.18 -28.99 16.68
N THR A 328 8.41 -28.63 17.04
CA THR A 328 8.78 -27.27 17.41
C THR A 328 8.71 -26.34 16.20
N ALA A 329 9.30 -26.74 15.07
CA ALA A 329 9.25 -26.01 13.81
C ALA A 329 7.80 -25.82 13.35
N PHE A 330 7.01 -26.89 13.35
CA PHE A 330 5.60 -26.85 12.97
C PHE A 330 4.80 -25.87 13.84
N MET A 331 4.93 -25.93 15.17
CA MET A 331 4.21 -25.03 16.08
C MET A 331 4.59 -23.56 15.86
N VAL A 332 5.87 -23.25 15.66
CA VAL A 332 6.34 -21.89 15.37
C VAL A 332 5.82 -21.42 14.02
N ASN A 333 5.86 -22.26 12.98
CA ASN A 333 5.39 -21.91 11.64
C ASN A 333 3.88 -21.65 11.59
N ARG A 334 3.07 -22.40 12.34
CA ARG A 334 1.62 -22.13 12.46
C ARG A 334 1.34 -20.75 13.03
N GLU A 335 2.05 -20.39 14.10
CA GLU A 335 1.92 -19.09 14.73
C GLU A 335 2.44 -17.97 13.81
N ALA A 336 3.59 -18.20 13.17
CA ALA A 336 4.17 -17.29 12.20
C ALA A 336 3.23 -17.05 11.02
N ALA A 337 2.54 -18.07 10.51
CA ALA A 337 1.58 -17.91 9.40
C ALA A 337 0.47 -16.90 9.73
N GLU A 338 -0.15 -17.01 10.91
CA GLU A 338 -1.19 -16.06 11.34
C GLU A 338 -0.61 -14.65 11.52
N GLU A 339 0.55 -14.53 12.17
CA GLU A 339 1.18 -13.25 12.45
C GLU A 339 1.71 -12.57 11.18
N ILE A 340 2.26 -13.32 10.23
CA ILE A 340 2.71 -12.82 8.93
C ILE A 340 1.51 -12.29 8.13
N ALA A 341 0.39 -13.03 8.07
CA ALA A 341 -0.81 -12.55 7.40
C ALA A 341 -1.31 -11.23 8.01
N ARG A 342 -1.25 -11.11 9.35
CA ARG A 342 -1.55 -9.87 10.06
C ARG A 342 -0.58 -8.74 9.71
N GLN A 343 0.73 -8.97 9.75
CA GLN A 343 1.76 -7.97 9.47
C GLN A 343 1.71 -7.47 8.02
N ILE A 344 1.42 -8.35 7.05
CA ILE A 344 1.24 -7.98 5.64
C ILE A 344 0.11 -6.95 5.50
N ARG A 345 -1.02 -7.15 6.20
CA ARG A 345 -2.13 -6.18 6.23
C ARG A 345 -1.76 -4.91 6.96
N LEU A 346 -1.25 -5.05 8.19
CA LEU A 346 -0.93 -3.94 9.07
C LEU A 346 0.08 -2.98 8.46
N ARG A 347 1.13 -3.49 7.81
CA ARG A 347 2.17 -2.66 7.18
C ARG A 347 1.81 -2.26 5.74
N ASN A 348 0.67 -2.74 5.23
CA ASN A 348 0.24 -2.64 3.84
C ASN A 348 1.34 -3.10 2.86
N LEU A 349 1.97 -4.25 3.14
CA LEU A 349 2.98 -4.84 2.27
C LEU A 349 2.31 -5.32 0.98
N GLY A 350 2.97 -5.17 -0.17
CA GLY A 350 2.43 -5.67 -1.41
C GLY A 350 3.53 -5.96 -2.42
N GLY A 351 3.15 -6.33 -3.63
CA GLY A 351 4.10 -6.81 -4.64
C GLY A 351 4.39 -8.28 -4.42
N ILE A 352 5.61 -8.70 -4.75
CA ILE A 352 6.09 -10.06 -4.48
C ILE A 352 6.49 -10.14 -3.01
N ILE A 353 5.99 -11.15 -2.30
CA ILE A 353 6.35 -11.46 -0.92
C ILE A 353 6.81 -12.92 -0.90
N ILE A 354 7.99 -13.14 -0.35
CA ILE A 354 8.61 -14.45 -0.18
C ILE A 354 8.70 -14.71 1.32
N ILE A 355 8.28 -15.89 1.75
CA ILE A 355 8.26 -16.30 3.15
C ILE A 355 9.09 -17.56 3.31
N ASP A 356 10.12 -17.48 4.13
CA ASP A 356 11.02 -18.55 4.52
C ASP A 356 10.56 -19.09 5.88
N PHE A 357 9.77 -20.17 5.85
CA PHE A 357 9.35 -20.87 7.05
C PHE A 357 10.44 -21.84 7.49
N ILE A 358 10.48 -22.18 8.78
CA ILE A 358 11.43 -23.19 9.29
C ILE A 358 11.18 -24.51 8.55
N ASP A 359 12.26 -25.16 8.09
CA ASP A 359 12.17 -26.45 7.41
C ASP A 359 11.34 -27.47 8.20
N MET A 360 10.41 -28.11 7.50
CA MET A 360 9.56 -29.19 8.01
C MET A 360 9.74 -30.42 7.11
N VAL A 361 10.09 -31.56 7.71
CA VAL A 361 10.30 -32.82 6.98
C VAL A 361 8.97 -33.43 6.56
N GLU A 362 7.93 -33.28 7.39
CA GLU A 362 6.62 -33.86 7.12
C GLU A 362 5.79 -32.99 6.16
N ARG A 363 5.35 -33.60 5.05
CA ARG A 363 4.50 -32.91 4.06
C ARG A 363 3.14 -32.50 4.61
N GLU A 364 2.61 -33.22 5.61
CA GLU A 364 1.35 -32.86 6.24
C GLU A 364 1.47 -31.57 7.07
N HIS A 365 2.60 -31.37 7.78
CA HIS A 365 2.89 -30.09 8.46
C HIS A 365 2.95 -28.92 7.46
N GLN A 366 3.63 -29.09 6.33
CA GLN A 366 3.66 -28.07 5.28
C GLN A 366 2.27 -27.73 4.75
N LYS A 367 1.44 -28.74 4.46
CA LYS A 367 0.05 -28.53 4.00
C LYS A 367 -0.79 -27.79 5.04
N GLU A 368 -0.66 -28.12 6.32
CA GLU A 368 -1.42 -27.48 7.39
C GLU A 368 -1.00 -26.03 7.61
N VAL A 369 0.32 -25.74 7.64
CA VAL A 369 0.82 -24.35 7.70
C VAL A 369 0.33 -23.53 6.51
N PHE A 370 0.39 -24.09 5.29
CA PHE A 370 -0.13 -23.44 4.10
C PHE A 370 -1.65 -23.17 4.20
N HIS A 371 -2.42 -24.11 4.74
CA HIS A 371 -3.85 -23.95 4.95
C HIS A 371 -4.15 -22.83 5.94
N ILE A 372 -3.49 -22.83 7.11
CA ILE A 372 -3.62 -21.77 8.12
C ILE A 372 -3.29 -20.41 7.52
N PHE A 373 -2.18 -20.32 6.78
CA PHE A 373 -1.80 -19.08 6.12
C PHE A 373 -2.85 -18.60 5.12
N LYS A 374 -3.37 -19.50 4.29
CA LYS A 374 -4.42 -19.21 3.32
C LYS A 374 -5.71 -18.74 3.98
N GLU A 375 -6.11 -19.34 5.09
CA GLU A 375 -7.29 -18.92 5.86
C GLU A 375 -7.08 -17.52 6.47
N ALA A 376 -5.92 -17.27 7.11
CA ALA A 376 -5.59 -15.98 7.70
C ALA A 376 -5.54 -14.83 6.67
N LEU A 377 -5.20 -15.13 5.41
CA LEU A 377 -5.20 -14.15 4.31
C LEU A 377 -6.60 -13.84 3.75
N LYS A 378 -7.65 -14.61 4.06
CA LYS A 378 -9.02 -14.34 3.54
C LYS A 378 -9.60 -13.02 4.04
N GLU A 379 -9.16 -12.58 5.21
CA GLU A 379 -9.55 -11.29 5.79
C GLU A 379 -8.99 -10.10 4.99
N ASP A 380 -7.94 -10.31 4.21
CA ASP A 380 -7.31 -9.25 3.44
C ASP A 380 -8.22 -8.74 2.32
N LYS A 381 -8.32 -7.42 2.23
CA LYS A 381 -9.10 -6.76 1.20
C LYS A 381 -8.44 -6.80 -0.17
N ALA A 382 -7.11 -6.87 -0.23
CA ALA A 382 -6.32 -6.85 -1.45
C ALA A 382 -6.44 -8.16 -2.23
N LYS A 383 -6.26 -8.10 -3.56
CA LYS A 383 -6.17 -9.31 -4.38
C LYS A 383 -4.84 -10.00 -4.10
N ILE A 384 -4.92 -11.27 -3.69
CA ILE A 384 -3.77 -12.12 -3.38
C ILE A 384 -3.73 -13.29 -4.36
N LYS A 385 -2.53 -13.61 -4.86
CA LYS A 385 -2.22 -14.93 -5.42
C LYS A 385 -1.20 -15.59 -4.51
N LEU A 386 -1.49 -16.80 -4.07
CA LEU A 386 -0.68 -17.56 -3.14
C LEU A 386 -0.31 -18.89 -3.79
N TYR A 387 0.97 -19.24 -3.74
CA TYR A 387 1.51 -20.50 -4.26
C TYR A 387 1.94 -21.40 -3.10
N PRO A 388 1.80 -22.74 -3.24
CA PRO A 388 2.26 -23.68 -2.22
C PRO A 388 3.77 -23.60 -2.01
N PHE A 389 4.27 -24.31 -1.00
CA PHE A 389 5.70 -24.48 -0.75
C PHE A 389 6.45 -24.86 -2.03
N SER A 390 7.49 -24.10 -2.35
CA SER A 390 8.39 -24.35 -3.47
C SER A 390 9.35 -25.50 -3.16
N GLN A 391 10.14 -25.91 -4.14
CA GLN A 391 11.20 -26.91 -3.93
C GLN A 391 12.28 -26.44 -2.96
N PHE A 392 12.38 -25.12 -2.73
CA PHE A 392 13.32 -24.51 -1.78
C PHE A 392 12.71 -24.33 -0.38
N GLY A 393 11.50 -24.83 -0.11
CA GLY A 393 10.83 -24.64 1.19
C GLY A 393 10.18 -23.27 1.39
N LEU A 394 10.15 -22.43 0.35
CA LEU A 394 9.62 -21.07 0.42
C LEU A 394 8.14 -21.01 0.04
N ILE A 395 7.38 -20.12 0.67
CA ILE A 395 6.06 -19.71 0.17
C ILE A 395 6.18 -18.41 -0.62
N GLU A 396 5.64 -18.42 -1.82
CA GLU A 396 5.61 -17.27 -2.72
C GLU A 396 4.20 -16.73 -2.85
N MET A 397 4.05 -15.40 -2.74
CA MET A 397 2.77 -14.75 -2.98
C MET A 397 2.92 -13.41 -3.67
N THR A 398 1.84 -12.99 -4.34
CA THR A 398 1.69 -11.62 -4.81
C THR A 398 0.48 -10.99 -4.16
N ARG A 399 0.65 -9.77 -3.64
CA ARG A 399 -0.43 -8.96 -3.08
C ARG A 399 -0.54 -7.63 -3.81
N GLU A 400 -1.74 -7.28 -4.22
CA GLU A 400 -2.00 -6.04 -4.96
C GLU A 400 -1.58 -4.78 -4.18
N ARG A 401 -0.70 -3.96 -4.77
CA ARG A 401 -0.37 -2.61 -4.27
C ARG A 401 -1.34 -1.58 -4.85
N LYS A 402 -2.18 -1.00 -3.99
CA LYS A 402 -3.08 0.14 -4.35
C LYS A 402 -2.57 1.49 -3.85
N ARG A 403 -1.92 1.49 -2.67
CA ARG A 403 -1.44 2.67 -1.97
C ARG A 403 0.03 2.51 -1.60
N LYS A 404 0.67 3.61 -1.24
CA LYS A 404 1.97 3.62 -0.56
C LYS A 404 1.98 2.70 0.68
N SER A 405 3.14 2.11 0.97
CA SER A 405 3.34 1.36 2.21
C SER A 405 3.33 2.32 3.40
N ILE A 406 3.00 1.81 4.58
CA ILE A 406 2.99 2.64 5.80
C ILE A 406 4.38 3.23 6.05
N GLU A 407 5.44 2.44 5.86
CA GLU A 407 6.82 2.92 5.99
C GLU A 407 7.09 4.19 5.16
N SER A 408 6.62 4.26 3.92
CA SER A 408 6.82 5.43 3.05
C SER A 408 6.00 6.67 3.43
N ILE A 409 5.02 6.53 4.32
CA ILE A 409 4.26 7.66 4.89
C ILE A 409 4.99 8.20 6.14
N PHE A 410 5.57 7.31 6.95
CA PHE A 410 6.16 7.67 8.23
C PHE A 410 7.66 7.97 8.18
N TYR A 411 8.41 7.38 7.25
CA TYR A 411 9.86 7.52 7.16
C TYR A 411 10.31 8.13 5.84
N GLU A 412 11.40 8.88 5.95
CA GLU A 412 12.20 9.32 4.81
C GLU A 412 13.48 8.49 4.72
N LYS A 413 14.09 8.46 3.52
CA LYS A 413 15.41 7.84 3.37
C LYS A 413 16.39 8.56 4.28
N CYS A 414 17.20 7.80 5.01
CA CYS A 414 18.23 8.36 5.88
C CYS A 414 19.07 9.39 5.11
N PRO A 415 19.13 10.66 5.54
CA PRO A 415 19.85 11.72 4.82
C PRO A 415 21.37 11.48 4.80
N TYR A 416 21.85 10.64 5.72
CA TYR A 416 23.25 10.27 5.87
C TYR A 416 23.63 9.16 4.88
N CYS A 417 23.20 7.91 5.12
CA CYS A 417 23.56 6.76 4.28
C CYS A 417 22.66 6.57 3.05
N ARG A 418 21.68 7.45 2.81
CA ARG A 418 20.72 7.40 1.69
C ARG A 418 19.94 6.08 1.60
N GLY A 419 19.77 5.40 2.73
CA GLY A 419 19.03 4.14 2.85
C GLY A 419 19.90 2.89 2.79
N LEU A 420 21.23 3.00 2.74
CA LEU A 420 22.12 1.83 2.79
C LEU A 420 22.10 1.12 4.16
N GLY A 421 21.81 1.84 5.25
CA GLY A 421 21.84 1.32 6.61
C GLY A 421 23.26 1.08 7.16
N HIS A 422 24.28 1.40 6.38
CA HIS A 422 25.68 1.35 6.76
C HIS A 422 26.46 2.45 6.03
N VAL A 423 27.63 2.78 6.57
CA VAL A 423 28.62 3.67 5.96
C VAL A 423 29.95 2.94 5.87
N LYS A 424 30.83 3.39 4.97
CA LYS A 424 32.19 2.86 4.84
C LYS A 424 32.92 2.95 6.18
N SER A 425 33.69 1.90 6.48
CA SER A 425 34.54 1.90 7.67
C SER A 425 35.59 3.02 7.60
N LEU A 426 35.99 3.55 8.77
CA LEU A 426 37.05 4.57 8.85
C LEU A 426 38.36 4.11 8.19
N SER A 427 38.68 2.82 8.28
CA SER A 427 39.87 2.25 7.62
C SER A 427 39.76 2.28 6.10
N THR A 428 38.57 1.99 5.55
CA THR A 428 38.30 2.10 4.11
C THR A 428 38.47 3.55 3.66
N LEU A 429 37.86 4.49 4.39
CA LEU A 429 37.91 5.92 4.10
C LEU A 429 39.31 6.50 4.21
N ALA A 430 40.10 6.09 5.21
CA ALA A 430 41.47 6.54 5.36
C ALA A 430 42.34 6.13 4.15
N ASN A 431 42.16 4.89 3.67
CA ASN A 431 42.85 4.42 2.46
C ASN A 431 42.35 5.13 1.19
N GLU A 432 41.06 5.46 1.10
CA GLU A 432 40.52 6.28 0.02
C GLU A 432 41.13 7.69 0.01
N ALA A 433 41.20 8.36 1.17
CA ALA A 433 41.83 9.68 1.30
C ALA A 433 43.29 9.67 0.79
N LEU A 434 44.07 8.64 1.12
CA LEU A 434 45.43 8.50 0.58
C LEU A 434 45.47 8.34 -0.94
N ARG A 435 44.51 7.63 -1.53
CA ARG A 435 44.39 7.48 -2.99
C ARG A 435 43.99 8.80 -3.64
N GLU A 436 43.03 9.50 -3.06
CA GLU A 436 42.55 10.79 -3.59
C GLU A 436 43.63 11.87 -3.51
N ILE A 437 44.38 11.95 -2.42
CA ILE A 437 45.54 12.85 -2.31
C ILE A 437 46.52 12.57 -3.47
N LYS A 438 46.89 11.31 -3.69
CA LYS A 438 47.85 10.96 -4.76
C LYS A 438 47.32 11.32 -6.14
N LYS A 439 46.03 11.05 -6.39
CA LYS A 439 45.36 11.40 -7.64
C LYS A 439 45.38 12.92 -7.86
N PHE A 440 44.93 13.68 -6.86
CA PHE A 440 44.90 15.14 -6.90
C PHE A 440 46.27 15.76 -7.16
N LEU A 441 47.32 15.27 -6.48
CA LEU A 441 48.69 15.78 -6.63
C LEU A 441 49.35 15.36 -7.95
N THR A 442 48.85 14.33 -8.61
CA THR A 442 49.31 13.95 -9.97
C THR A 442 48.75 14.93 -11.01
N GLU A 443 47.51 15.39 -10.82
CA GLU A 443 46.82 16.32 -11.72
C GLU A 443 47.16 17.80 -11.40
N ASN A 444 47.48 18.12 -10.14
CA ASN A 444 47.68 19.47 -9.65
C ASN A 444 48.99 19.62 -8.87
N LYS A 445 49.92 20.45 -9.36
CA LYS A 445 51.17 20.77 -8.66
C LYS A 445 50.96 21.95 -7.70
N LYS A 446 50.50 21.69 -6.48
CA LYS A 446 50.35 22.70 -5.41
C LYS A 446 51.41 22.53 -4.31
N LYS A 447 51.98 23.61 -3.79
CA LYS A 447 52.94 23.56 -2.66
C LYS A 447 52.28 23.19 -1.33
N LYS A 448 50.98 23.43 -1.20
CA LYS A 448 50.18 23.13 -0.02
C LYS A 448 48.79 22.69 -0.46
N ILE A 449 48.26 21.65 0.19
CA ILE A 449 46.87 21.22 0.07
C ILE A 449 46.24 21.10 1.46
N ILE A 450 44.94 21.34 1.52
CA ILE A 450 44.13 21.12 2.72
C ILE A 450 43.17 19.97 2.44
N LEU A 451 43.32 18.89 3.22
CA LEU A 451 42.40 17.77 3.26
C LEU A 451 41.36 18.04 4.35
N SER A 452 40.14 18.41 3.95
CA SER A 452 39.01 18.60 4.86
C SER A 452 38.19 17.31 4.93
N VAL A 453 38.03 16.76 6.13
CA VAL A 453 37.34 15.49 6.40
C VAL A 453 36.54 15.56 7.70
N HIS A 454 35.61 14.63 7.91
CA HIS A 454 34.90 14.51 9.18
C HIS A 454 35.86 14.27 10.37
N PRO A 455 35.60 14.80 11.58
CA PRO A 455 36.48 14.68 12.74
C PRO A 455 36.92 13.25 13.10
N ASP A 456 36.04 12.25 12.94
CA ASP A 456 36.41 10.85 13.18
C ASP A 456 37.45 10.31 12.18
N LEU A 457 37.36 10.74 10.92
CA LEU A 457 38.33 10.39 9.90
C LEU A 457 39.64 11.15 10.09
N GLU A 458 39.58 12.43 10.46
CA GLU A 458 40.77 13.21 10.84
C GLU A 458 41.55 12.50 11.95
N ARG A 459 40.88 12.14 13.04
CA ARG A 459 41.49 11.46 14.17
C ARG A 459 42.17 10.16 13.75
N LYS A 460 41.50 9.34 12.92
CA LYS A 460 42.06 8.09 12.39
C LYS A 460 43.30 8.36 11.53
N LEU A 461 43.23 9.36 10.64
CA LEU A 461 44.34 9.72 9.76
C LEU A 461 45.55 10.22 10.55
N SER A 462 45.33 11.10 11.53
CA SER A 462 46.37 11.71 12.35
C SER A 462 47.06 10.71 13.29
N LEU A 463 46.31 9.76 13.86
CA LEU A 463 46.87 8.75 14.76
C LEU A 463 47.59 7.61 14.02
N GLU A 464 46.99 7.09 12.95
CA GLU A 464 47.44 5.83 12.35
C GLU A 464 48.07 5.99 10.95
N TYR A 465 47.64 6.99 10.17
CA TYR A 465 48.05 7.12 8.77
C TYR A 465 49.02 8.28 8.50
N MET A 466 49.38 9.07 9.51
CA MET A 466 50.19 10.28 9.34
C MET A 466 51.58 10.00 8.73
N ARG A 467 52.17 8.84 9.00
CA ARG A 467 53.43 8.41 8.37
C ARG A 467 53.29 8.29 6.84
N PHE A 468 52.17 7.72 6.37
CA PHE A 468 51.90 7.58 4.94
C PHE A 468 51.60 8.93 4.29
N ILE A 469 50.83 9.79 4.95
CA ILE A 469 50.52 11.14 4.46
C ILE A 469 51.79 11.97 4.30
N ARG A 470 52.67 11.98 5.32
CA ARG A 470 53.98 12.64 5.23
C ARG A 470 54.85 12.05 4.13
N GLY A 471 54.79 10.74 3.92
CA GLY A 471 55.48 10.06 2.81
C GLY A 471 55.02 10.55 1.44
N ILE A 472 53.71 10.74 1.25
CA ILE A 472 53.14 11.33 0.03
C ILE A 472 53.58 12.78 -0.12
N GLY A 473 53.47 13.59 0.93
CA GLY A 473 53.89 15.00 0.91
C GLY A 473 55.35 15.17 0.49
N LYS A 474 56.27 14.33 0.99
CA LYS A 474 57.68 14.31 0.57
C LYS A 474 57.85 13.97 -0.91
N ARG A 475 57.20 12.90 -1.39
CA ARG A 475 57.31 12.45 -2.78
C ARG A 475 56.84 13.52 -3.77
N TYR A 476 55.76 14.21 -3.45
CA TYR A 476 55.14 15.24 -4.31
C TYR A 476 55.56 16.67 -3.93
N HIS A 477 56.55 16.85 -3.06
CA HIS A 477 57.06 18.16 -2.62
C HIS A 477 55.94 19.14 -2.18
N THR A 478 54.98 18.62 -1.41
CA THR A 478 53.74 19.32 -1.00
C THR A 478 53.51 19.17 0.51
N ILE A 479 53.01 20.24 1.15
CA ILE A 479 52.51 20.20 2.53
C ILE A 479 51.04 19.77 2.52
N ILE A 480 50.71 18.70 3.24
CA ILE A 480 49.34 18.21 3.39
C ILE A 480 48.88 18.53 4.81
N GLU A 481 47.90 19.42 4.93
CA GLU A 481 47.26 19.77 6.20
C GLU A 481 45.90 19.07 6.28
N ILE A 482 45.64 18.35 7.36
CA ILE A 482 44.35 17.68 7.59
C ILE A 482 43.53 18.61 8.49
N LYS A 483 42.31 18.96 8.06
CA LYS A 483 41.39 19.78 8.84
C LYS A 483 40.08 19.03 9.12
N PRO A 484 39.64 18.98 10.39
CA PRO A 484 38.33 18.45 10.70
C PRO A 484 37.23 19.45 10.30
N ASP A 485 36.19 18.97 9.63
CA ASP A 485 34.96 19.72 9.37
C ASP A 485 33.76 18.86 9.77
N SER A 486 33.05 19.28 10.83
CA SER A 486 31.89 18.58 11.36
C SER A 486 30.64 18.70 10.49
N LYS A 487 30.67 19.55 9.45
CA LYS A 487 29.58 19.68 8.48
C LYS A 487 29.66 18.65 7.35
N LEU A 488 30.83 18.02 7.17
CA LEU A 488 31.03 17.01 6.13
C LEU A 488 30.43 15.67 6.56
N HIS A 489 29.89 14.95 5.58
CA HIS A 489 29.54 13.55 5.78
C HIS A 489 30.81 12.73 6.07
N ILE A 490 30.73 11.65 6.87
CA ILE A 490 31.92 10.83 7.21
C ILE A 490 32.66 10.28 5.99
N GLU A 491 31.93 10.05 4.89
CA GLU A 491 32.48 9.56 3.62
C GLU A 491 32.97 10.66 2.67
N GLU A 492 32.77 11.95 3.01
CA GLU A 492 33.23 13.05 2.18
C GLU A 492 34.70 13.39 2.46
N ILE A 493 35.45 13.55 1.37
CA ILE A 493 36.88 13.84 1.37
C ILE A 493 37.06 15.02 0.43
N ASN A 494 37.36 16.21 0.98
CA ASN A 494 37.53 17.42 0.20
C ASN A 494 38.99 17.86 0.19
N ILE A 495 39.55 18.06 -1.00
CA ILE A 495 40.93 18.52 -1.18
C ILE A 495 40.92 19.89 -1.85
N SER A 496 41.57 20.88 -1.22
CA SER A 496 41.70 22.25 -1.73
C SER A 496 43.15 22.71 -1.85
#